data_AF-A0A1J5RWX5-F1
#
_entry.id   AF-A0A1J5RWX5-F1
#
_cell.length_a   1.000
_cell.length_b   1.000
_cell.length_c   1.000
_cell.angle_alpha   90.00
_cell.angle_beta   90.00
_cell.angle_gamma   90.00
#
_symmetry.space_group_name_H-M   'P 1'
#
loop_
_entity.id
_entity.type
_entity.pdbx_description
1 polymer ?
#
loop_
_entity_poly.entity_id
_entity_poly.type
_entity_poly.pdbx_seq_one_letter_code
_entity_poly.pdbx_strand_id
1 'polypeptide(L)'
;MLTFFDTEFSALRMDPRLISVGLISEDERELYAEPDDTYQIKGCSTFVQEAVLPHLEGGAVRMTMHDHCASAIGSRALSSP
;
A
#
# COMPACT_ATOMS: atom_id res chain seq x y z
N MET A 1 -8.62 -2.48 20.64
CA MET A 1 -8.42 -1.78 19.37
C MET A 1 -7.94 -2.80 18.36
N LEU A 2 -8.87 -3.26 17.53
CA LEU A 2 -8.60 -4.09 16.37
C LEU A 2 -8.42 -3.18 15.14
N THR A 3 -7.56 -3.64 14.24
CA THR A 3 -7.40 -3.07 12.91
C THR A 3 -7.65 -4.19 11.90
N PHE A 4 -8.57 -3.95 10.98
CA PHE A 4 -8.88 -4.84 9.88
C PHE A 4 -8.13 -4.33 8.66
N PHE A 5 -7.55 -5.25 7.89
CA PHE A 5 -6.76 -4.87 6.73
C PHE A 5 -6.93 -5.88 5.61
N ASP A 6 -6.69 -5.39 4.40
CA ASP A 6 -6.60 -6.20 3.18
C ASP A 6 -5.45 -5.68 2.31
N THR A 7 -4.90 -6.55 1.48
CA THR A 7 -3.69 -6.26 0.69
C THR A 7 -3.77 -6.88 -0.69
N GLU A 8 -3.27 -6.15 -1.68
CA GLU A 8 -3.08 -6.67 -3.03
C GLU A 8 -1.60 -6.90 -3.33
N PHE A 9 -1.30 -7.96 -4.07
CA PHE A 9 0.07 -8.36 -4.39
C PHE A 9 0.27 -8.64 -5.88
N SER A 10 1.52 -8.53 -6.34
CA SER A 10 1.90 -8.71 -7.75
C SER A 10 1.59 -10.11 -8.30
N ALA A 11 1.61 -11.15 -7.47
CA ALA A 11 1.29 -12.52 -7.87
C ALA A 11 1.16 -13.43 -6.64
N LEU A 12 0.46 -14.55 -6.77
CA LEU A 12 0.45 -15.62 -5.76
C LEU A 12 1.70 -16.52 -5.93
N ARG A 13 2.83 -16.10 -5.34
CA ARG A 13 4.13 -16.80 -5.41
C ARG A 13 4.98 -16.54 -4.17
N MET A 14 6.17 -17.17 -4.09
CA MET A 14 7.07 -17.09 -2.93
C MET A 14 7.66 -15.69 -2.64
N ASP A 15 7.74 -14.81 -3.65
CA ASP A 15 8.17 -13.40 -3.49
C ASP A 15 7.13 -12.47 -4.15
N PRO A 16 5.98 -12.28 -3.49
CA PRO A 16 4.96 -11.35 -3.93
C PRO A 16 5.38 -9.92 -3.55
N ARG A 17 5.18 -8.97 -4.45
CA ARG A 17 5.46 -7.55 -4.19
C ARG A 17 4.14 -6.87 -3.86
N LEU A 18 4.11 -6.10 -2.76
CA LEU A 18 2.90 -5.39 -2.35
C LEU A 18 2.51 -4.35 -3.41
N ILE A 19 1.23 -4.28 -3.77
CA ILE A 19 0.67 -3.28 -4.66
C ILE A 19 -0.07 -2.22 -3.86
N SER A 20 -0.93 -2.64 -2.93
CA SER A 20 -1.71 -1.72 -2.09
C SER A 20 -2.07 -2.36 -0.75
N VAL A 21 -2.42 -1.52 0.22
CA VAL A 21 -2.95 -1.92 1.52
C VAL A 21 -4.07 -0.97 1.94
N GLY A 22 -5.18 -1.54 2.40
CA GLY A 22 -6.27 -0.83 3.08
C GLY A 22 -6.31 -1.23 4.54
N LEU A 23 -6.48 -0.25 5.45
CA LEU A 23 -6.65 -0.48 6.88
C LEU A 23 -7.85 0.32 7.40
N ILE A 24 -8.61 -0.29 8.31
CA ILE A 24 -9.66 0.38 9.10
C ILE A 24 -9.57 -0.07 10.55
N SER A 25 -9.62 0.88 11.49
CA SER A 25 -9.69 0.57 12.93
C SER A 25 -11.12 0.59 13.45
N GLU A 26 -11.35 -0.03 14.63
CA GLU A 26 -12.65 -0.01 15.30
C GLU A 26 -13.19 1.40 15.61
N ASP A 27 -12.33 2.41 15.61
CA ASP A 27 -12.69 3.83 15.76
C ASP A 27 -12.73 4.59 14.42
N GLU A 28 -13.00 3.87 13.33
CA GLU A 28 -13.32 4.40 12.00
C GLU A 28 -12.19 5.24 11.36
N ARG A 29 -10.94 5.09 11.81
CA ARG A 29 -9.80 5.65 11.08
C ARG A 29 -9.45 4.73 9.92
N GLU A 30 -9.29 5.34 8.75
CA GLU A 30 -8.97 4.65 7.50
C GLU A 30 -7.60 5.07 6.97
N LEU A 31 -6.91 4.13 6.35
CA LEU A 31 -5.73 4.39 5.55
C LEU A 31 -5.76 3.52 4.30
N TYR A 32 -5.56 4.14 3.15
CA TYR A 32 -5.33 3.45 1.88
C TYR A 32 -4.01 3.94 1.27
N ALA A 33 -3.19 3.00 0.81
CA ALA A 33 -1.85 3.28 0.30
C ALA A 33 -1.51 2.39 -0.88
N GLU A 34 -0.82 2.97 -1.87
CA GLU A 34 -0.34 2.33 -3.10
C GLU A 34 1.16 2.57 -3.29
N PRO A 35 2.03 1.77 -2.64
CA PRO A 35 3.47 1.90 -2.78
C PRO A 35 3.92 1.73 -4.23
N ASP A 36 4.61 2.74 -4.79
CA ASP A 36 4.98 2.75 -6.21
C ASP A 36 6.41 2.23 -6.50
N ASP A 37 7.19 1.98 -5.45
CA ASP A 37 8.57 1.52 -5.50
C ASP A 37 8.74 0.03 -5.13
N THR A 38 7.64 -0.66 -4.82
CA THR A 38 7.66 -2.06 -4.40
C THR A 38 7.57 -3.04 -5.56
N TYR A 39 6.88 -2.72 -6.67
CA TYR A 39 6.61 -3.64 -7.77
C TYR A 39 6.80 -3.01 -9.16
N GLN A 40 6.88 -3.86 -10.18
CA GLN A 40 6.83 -3.43 -11.58
C GLN A 40 5.70 -4.18 -12.29
N ILE A 41 4.99 -3.51 -13.20
CA ILE A 41 3.87 -4.11 -13.95
C ILE A 41 4.30 -5.40 -14.67
N LYS A 42 5.52 -5.44 -15.23
CA LYS A 42 6.08 -6.64 -15.88
C LYS A 42 6.23 -7.85 -14.95
N GLY A 43 6.31 -7.60 -13.64
CA GLY A 43 6.38 -8.63 -12.60
C GLY A 43 5.02 -9.11 -12.10
N CYS A 44 3.92 -8.47 -12.53
CA CYS A 44 2.56 -8.84 -12.13
C CYS A 44 2.04 -10.02 -12.95
N SER A 45 1.29 -10.91 -12.31
CA SER A 45 0.56 -11.98 -13.01
C SER A 45 -0.50 -11.38 -13.94
N THR A 46 -0.95 -12.16 -14.92
CA THR A 46 -2.04 -11.76 -15.83
C THR A 46 -3.30 -11.39 -15.05
N PHE A 47 -3.66 -12.20 -14.04
CA PHE A 47 -4.80 -11.92 -13.18
C PHE A 47 -4.69 -10.54 -12.51
N VAL A 48 -3.52 -10.21 -11.96
CA VAL A 48 -3.31 -8.91 -11.29
C VAL A 48 -3.38 -7.76 -12.29
N GLN A 49 -2.82 -7.93 -13.49
CA GLN A 49 -2.89 -6.91 -14.54
C GLN A 49 -4.33 -6.61 -14.97
N GLU A 50 -5.20 -7.61 -14.96
CA GLU A 50 -6.59 -7.50 -15.43
C GLU A 50 -7.57 -7.13 -14.31
N ALA A 51 -7.36 -7.60 -13.09
CA ALA A 51 -8.35 -7.52 -12.00
C ALA A 51 -7.93 -6.65 -10.82
N VAL A 52 -6.66 -6.23 -10.73
CA VAL A 52 -6.16 -5.40 -9.62
C VAL A 52 -5.72 -4.03 -10.13
N LEU A 53 -4.76 -3.99 -11.07
CA LEU A 53 -4.18 -2.73 -11.54
C LEU A 53 -5.19 -1.70 -12.05
N PRO A 54 -6.30 -2.07 -12.74
CA PRO A 54 -7.29 -1.10 -13.19
C PRO A 54 -8.09 -0.42 -12.07
N HIS A 55 -8.06 -0.98 -10.86
CA HIS A 55 -8.83 -0.51 -9.71
C HIS A 55 -8.03 0.36 -8.73
N LEU A 56 -6.76 0.63 -9.03
CA LEU A 56 -5.92 1.54 -8.26
C LEU A 56 -6.40 2.99 -8.42
N GLU A 57 -6.42 3.74 -7.31
CA GLU A 57 -6.78 5.16 -7.24
C GLU A 57 -5.67 6.06 -7.80
N GLY A 58 -4.40 5.72 -7.56
CA GLY A 58 -3.26 6.55 -7.90
C GLY A 58 -3.21 7.89 -7.14
N GLY A 59 -2.63 8.93 -7.76
CA GLY A 59 -2.64 10.27 -7.19
C GLY A 59 -1.96 10.39 -5.82
N ALA A 60 -2.69 10.90 -4.82
CA ALA A 60 -2.14 11.21 -3.49
C ALA A 60 -1.88 9.98 -2.61
N VAL A 61 -2.55 8.85 -2.88
CA VAL A 61 -2.30 7.59 -2.18
C VAL A 61 -1.14 6.81 -2.80
N ARG A 62 -0.56 7.32 -3.89
CA ARG A 62 0.60 6.73 -4.56
C ARG A 62 1.87 7.47 -4.15
N MET A 63 2.70 6.82 -3.35
CA MET A 63 4.02 7.32 -2.93
C MET A 63 4.94 6.14 -2.60
N THR A 64 6.18 6.42 -2.21
CA THR A 64 7.09 5.35 -1.80
C THR A 64 6.58 4.67 -0.53
N MET A 65 6.94 3.40 -0.32
CA MET A 65 6.64 2.71 0.94
C MET A 65 7.15 3.49 2.17
N HIS A 66 8.31 4.12 2.03
CA HIS A 66 8.90 4.92 3.10
C HIS A 66 8.02 6.12 3.47
N ASP A 67 7.52 6.85 2.48
CA ASP A 67 6.67 8.02 2.69
C ASP A 67 5.31 7.65 3.30
N HIS A 68 4.77 6.48 2.94
CA HIS A 68 3.57 5.93 3.57
C HIS A 68 3.79 5.62 5.05
N CYS A 69 4.91 4.98 5.41
CA CYS A 69 5.24 4.77 6.82
C CYS A 69 5.42 6.09 7.57
N ALA A 70 6.12 7.06 6.97
CA ALA A 70 6.37 8.36 7.60
C ALA A 70 5.09 9.17 7.84
N SER A 71 4.13 9.11 6.91
CA SER A 71 2.84 9.80 7.03
C SER A 71 1.87 9.11 8.00
N ALA A 72 1.83 7.78 8.00
CA ALA A 72 0.93 6.99 8.85
C ALA A 72 1.27 7.06 10.36
N ILE A 73 2.53 7.31 10.71
CA ILE A 73 2.99 7.37 12.11
C ILE A 73 2.64 8.73 12.76
N GLY A 74 2.14 9.69 11.98
CA GLY A 74 1.93 11.06 12.45
C GLY A 74 3.26 11.76 12.70
N SER A 75 3.24 13.08 12.57
CA SER A 75 4.32 14.02 12.82
C SER A 75 4.92 13.92 14.23
N ARG A 76 5.70 12.87 14.51
CA ARG A 76 6.75 12.96 15.52
C ARG A 76 7.98 13.45 14.78
N ALA A 77 8.10 14.78 14.73
CA ALA A 77 9.28 15.47 14.26
C ALA A 77 10.53 14.70 14.70
N LEU A 78 11.21 14.08 13.73
CA LEU A 78 12.63 13.81 13.82
C LEU A 78 13.28 15.20 13.83
N SER A 79 13.29 15.82 15.01
CA SER A 79 14.26 16.86 15.30
C SER A 79 15.61 16.15 15.30
N SER A 80 16.40 16.50 14.29
CA SER A 80 17.81 16.11 14.14
C SER A 80 18.61 16.40 15.41
N PRO A 81 19.74 15.72 15.55
CA PRO A 81 21.02 16.42 15.60
C PRO A 81 21.80 16.26 14.29
#